data_AF-A0A7S1SQJ2-F1
#
_entry.id   AF-A0A7S1SQJ2-F1
#
_cell.length_a   1.000
_cell.length_b   1.000
_cell.length_c   1.000
_cell.angle_alpha   90.00
_cell.angle_beta   90.00
_cell.angle_gamma   90.00
#
_symmetry.space_group_name_H-M   'P 1'
#
loop_
_entity.id
_entity.type
_entity.pdbx_description
1 polymer ?
#
loop_
_entity_poly.entity_id
_entity_poly.type
_entity_poly.pdbx_seq_one_letter_code
_entity_poly.pdbx_strand_id
1 'polypeptide(L)'
;MEDGPGVYIGSFMPQVVGIHNILISLKPRLIDSPREAQGAIEGSPFSPNFRAEDGLIRPESSRVVNSYGSELTTFPRATAGEDLEVLMQAYTCPLPLLCIAKRTGGDVFRVRISETGGDLNQTFEVFDHSKPQYYSWPTYLAGRYSFRLDGMGDFQRAGTYQVDIRACKGSLVEGQCDEGHVPTRIKPSRPFQLVVRPAQTDASRSFARELRFPPEDTPPSELNNGDGWRAGELLTFTIQARDRFGNDQRYDPTDVYDSRVLWDVNITGDGGRLATTSFQQVTVASPA
;
A
#
# COMPACT_ATOMS: atom_id res chain seq x y z
N MET A 1 -10.55 -16.94 -25.06
CA MET A 1 -11.56 -17.38 -24.08
C MET A 1 -12.62 -18.11 -24.87
N GLU A 2 -12.73 -19.42 -24.67
CA GLU A 2 -13.96 -20.12 -25.04
C GLU A 2 -14.89 -19.96 -23.84
N ASP A 3 -15.81 -19.00 -23.91
CA ASP A 3 -16.89 -18.91 -22.94
C ASP A 3 -17.70 -20.21 -23.03
N GLY A 4 -18.05 -20.79 -21.87
CA GLY A 4 -18.79 -22.06 -21.80
C GLY A 4 -20.13 -22.02 -22.56
N PRO A 5 -20.75 -23.19 -22.84
CA PRO A 5 -21.99 -23.26 -23.60
C PRO A 5 -23.10 -22.40 -22.95
N GLY A 6 -23.66 -21.48 -23.73
CA GLY A 6 -24.82 -20.65 -23.33
C GLY A 6 -24.52 -19.24 -22.83
N VAL A 7 -23.26 -18.78 -22.84
CA VAL A 7 -22.90 -17.38 -22.55
C VAL A 7 -22.69 -16.62 -23.86
N TYR A 8 -23.31 -15.44 -23.98
CA TYR A 8 -23.17 -14.56 -25.13
C TYR A 8 -22.61 -13.21 -24.71
N ILE A 9 -21.49 -12.81 -25.31
CA ILE A 9 -20.89 -11.48 -25.10
C ILE A 9 -21.40 -10.54 -26.21
N GLY A 10 -22.07 -9.46 -25.81
CA GLY A 10 -22.44 -8.36 -26.69
C GLY A 10 -21.48 -7.17 -26.53
N SER A 11 -20.92 -6.70 -27.63
CA SER A 11 -20.06 -5.50 -27.67
C SER A 11 -20.71 -4.43 -28.52
N PHE A 12 -20.70 -3.19 -28.03
CA PHE A 12 -21.24 -2.02 -28.73
C PHE A 12 -20.36 -0.80 -28.45
N MET A 13 -20.14 0.04 -29.47
CA MET A 13 -19.37 1.27 -29.36
C MET A 13 -20.29 2.48 -29.58
N PRO A 14 -20.74 3.16 -28.52
CA PRO A 14 -21.63 4.32 -28.63
C PRO A 14 -20.93 5.44 -29.41
N GLN A 15 -21.62 5.97 -30.42
CA GLN A 15 -21.14 7.11 -31.21
C GLN A 15 -21.63 8.44 -30.65
N VAL A 16 -22.58 8.42 -29.71
CA VAL A 16 -23.24 9.61 -29.17
C VAL A 16 -23.22 9.59 -27.65
N VAL A 17 -23.01 10.76 -27.04
CA VAL A 17 -23.09 10.97 -25.59
C VAL A 17 -24.55 11.01 -25.13
N GLY A 18 -24.85 10.37 -24.01
CA GLY A 18 -26.15 10.47 -23.34
C GLY A 18 -26.62 9.16 -22.72
N ILE A 19 -27.81 9.23 -22.12
CA ILE A 19 -28.51 8.04 -21.61
C ILE A 19 -29.02 7.25 -22.81
N HIS A 20 -28.58 6.00 -22.92
CA HIS A 20 -29.09 5.06 -23.92
C HIS A 20 -29.99 4.05 -23.23
N ASN A 21 -30.83 3.37 -23.99
CA ASN A 21 -31.68 2.30 -23.47
C ASN A 21 -31.31 1.00 -24.15
N ILE A 22 -30.76 0.05 -23.42
CA ILE A 22 -30.35 -1.26 -23.96
C ILE A 22 -31.42 -2.28 -23.60
N LEU A 23 -32.20 -2.66 -24.59
CA LEU A 23 -33.24 -3.69 -24.50
C LEU A 23 -32.68 -5.02 -25.01
N ILE A 24 -32.72 -6.03 -24.16
CA ILE A 24 -32.38 -7.42 -24.47
C ILE A 24 -33.68 -8.20 -24.36
N SER A 25 -34.09 -8.82 -25.46
CA SER A 25 -35.29 -9.64 -25.53
C SER A 25 -34.92 -11.05 -25.94
N LEU A 26 -35.51 -12.05 -25.29
CA LEU A 26 -35.41 -13.43 -25.73
C LEU A 26 -36.65 -13.77 -26.56
N LYS A 27 -36.45 -14.25 -27.79
CA LYS A 27 -37.55 -14.75 -28.63
C LYS A 27 -37.56 -16.27 -28.56
N PRO A 28 -38.70 -16.92 -28.21
CA PRO A 28 -38.81 -18.35 -28.36
C PRO A 28 -38.64 -18.74 -29.84
N ARG A 29 -38.01 -19.88 -30.08
CA ARG A 29 -37.87 -20.44 -31.43
C ARG A 29 -39.29 -20.79 -31.91
N LEU A 30 -39.78 -20.06 -32.92
CA LEU A 30 -41.06 -20.28 -33.57
C LEU A 30 -41.10 -21.69 -34.18
N ILE A 31 -41.49 -22.70 -33.40
CA ILE A 31 -41.81 -24.01 -33.95
C ILE A 31 -43.32 -24.28 -33.83
N ASP A 32 -44.03 -23.84 -32.78
CA ASP A 32 -45.46 -24.22 -32.64
C ASP A 32 -46.44 -23.15 -32.13
N SER A 33 -46.08 -21.87 -31.99
CA SER A 33 -47.07 -20.86 -31.54
C SER A 33 -46.83 -19.45 -32.09
N PRO A 34 -47.71 -18.91 -32.97
CA PRO A 34 -47.56 -17.58 -33.56
C PRO A 34 -47.93 -16.42 -32.60
N ARG A 35 -48.00 -16.64 -31.28
CA ARG A 35 -48.50 -15.64 -30.32
C ARG A 35 -47.78 -15.54 -28.97
N GLU A 36 -46.60 -16.15 -28.79
CA GLU A 36 -45.85 -15.92 -27.54
C GLU A 36 -45.21 -14.53 -27.51
N ALA A 37 -45.53 -13.78 -26.46
CA ALA A 37 -45.13 -12.40 -26.26
C ALA A 37 -43.60 -12.29 -26.18
N GLN A 38 -43.04 -11.43 -27.03
CA GLN A 38 -41.64 -11.00 -26.90
C GLN A 38 -41.50 -10.24 -25.58
N GLY A 39 -40.80 -10.84 -24.62
CA GLY A 39 -40.47 -10.22 -23.35
C GLY A 39 -39.04 -9.71 -23.34
N ALA A 40 -38.82 -8.55 -22.70
CA ALA A 40 -37.50 -8.21 -22.21
C ALA A 40 -37.05 -9.29 -21.22
N ILE A 41 -35.77 -9.63 -21.21
CA ILE A 41 -35.24 -10.49 -20.13
C ILE A 41 -35.21 -9.70 -18.82
N GLU A 42 -35.12 -10.41 -17.69
CA GLU A 42 -34.97 -9.78 -16.38
C GLU A 42 -33.77 -8.82 -16.35
N GLY A 43 -33.95 -7.65 -15.73
CA GLY A 43 -32.94 -6.58 -15.70
C GLY A 43 -32.85 -5.75 -16.99
N SER A 44 -33.72 -5.99 -17.98
CA SER A 44 -33.81 -5.23 -19.22
C SER A 44 -35.16 -4.47 -19.33
N PRO A 45 -35.16 -3.23 -19.86
CA PRO A 45 -34.00 -2.51 -20.36
C PRO A 45 -33.16 -1.90 -19.24
N PHE A 46 -31.87 -1.75 -19.50
CA PHE A 46 -30.99 -0.95 -18.63
C PHE A 46 -30.55 0.31 -19.36
N SER A 47 -30.36 1.40 -18.60
CA SER A 47 -30.15 2.72 -19.16
C SER A 47 -28.79 3.33 -18.82
N PRO A 48 -27.69 2.87 -19.44
CA PRO A 48 -26.37 3.42 -19.16
C PRO A 48 -26.25 4.84 -19.71
N ASN A 49 -25.52 5.69 -18.98
CA ASN A 49 -25.18 7.04 -19.42
C ASN A 49 -23.77 7.03 -20.03
N PHE A 50 -23.69 7.11 -21.36
CA PHE A 50 -22.43 7.20 -22.08
C PHE A 50 -21.97 8.65 -22.11
N ARG A 51 -20.69 8.91 -21.81
CA ARG A 51 -20.14 10.27 -21.82
C ARG A 51 -18.85 10.27 -22.60
N ALA A 52 -18.61 11.33 -23.38
CA ALA A 52 -17.38 11.49 -24.15
C ALA A 52 -16.20 11.73 -23.21
N GLU A 53 -16.45 12.48 -22.13
CA GLU A 53 -15.48 12.74 -21.07
C GLU A 53 -16.22 12.73 -19.73
N ASP A 54 -15.57 12.23 -18.68
CA ASP A 54 -16.14 12.33 -17.33
C ASP A 54 -15.89 13.70 -16.69
N GLY A 55 -15.51 14.70 -17.48
CA GLY A 55 -15.26 16.06 -17.00
C GLY A 55 -14.05 16.13 -16.07
N LEU A 56 -13.94 17.27 -15.37
CA LEU A 56 -12.80 17.53 -14.49
C LEU A 56 -12.85 16.65 -13.23
N ILE A 57 -11.68 16.18 -12.80
CA ILE A 57 -11.56 15.60 -11.46
C ILE A 57 -12.00 16.61 -10.41
N ARG A 58 -12.69 16.12 -9.39
CA ARG A 58 -13.04 16.86 -8.18
C ARG A 58 -12.27 16.27 -6.99
N PRO A 59 -11.05 16.76 -6.69
CA PRO A 59 -10.18 16.17 -5.68
C PRO A 59 -10.89 15.94 -4.34
N GLU A 60 -11.67 16.91 -3.86
CA GLU A 60 -12.40 16.82 -2.59
C GLU A 60 -13.47 15.71 -2.53
N SER A 61 -13.81 15.11 -3.66
CA SER A 61 -14.69 13.93 -3.77
C SER A 61 -13.93 12.65 -4.11
N SER A 62 -12.74 12.77 -4.71
CA SER A 62 -11.82 11.65 -4.95
C SER A 62 -11.36 11.04 -3.63
N ARG A 63 -11.06 9.74 -3.62
CA ARG A 63 -10.82 9.00 -2.37
C ARG A 63 -9.90 7.81 -2.54
N VAL A 64 -9.27 7.40 -1.45
CA VAL A 64 -8.62 6.09 -1.34
C VAL A 64 -9.71 5.01 -1.24
N VAL A 65 -9.49 3.89 -1.93
CA VAL A 65 -10.45 2.79 -2.00
C VAL A 65 -9.79 1.44 -1.77
N ASN A 66 -10.57 0.44 -1.40
CA ASN A 66 -10.12 -0.95 -1.45
C ASN A 66 -10.26 -1.53 -2.87
N SER A 67 -9.90 -2.80 -3.05
CA SER A 67 -10.01 -3.52 -4.33
C SER A 67 -11.43 -3.50 -4.92
N TYR A 68 -12.45 -3.50 -4.05
CA TYR A 68 -13.87 -3.41 -4.43
C TYR A 68 -14.35 -1.99 -4.75
N GLY A 69 -13.51 -0.96 -4.60
CA GLY A 69 -13.87 0.45 -4.84
C GLY A 69 -14.60 1.12 -3.67
N SER A 70 -14.67 0.48 -2.51
CA SER A 70 -15.23 1.07 -1.29
C SER A 70 -14.24 2.04 -0.65
N GLU A 71 -14.74 3.17 -0.14
CA GLU A 71 -13.92 4.21 0.51
C GLU A 71 -13.15 3.67 1.72
N LEU A 72 -11.86 3.96 1.78
CA LEU A 72 -11.03 3.75 2.95
C LEU A 72 -10.82 5.08 3.65
N THR A 73 -11.36 5.22 4.87
CA THR A 73 -11.16 6.42 5.71
C THR A 73 -9.86 6.39 6.49
N THR A 74 -9.27 5.20 6.65
CA THR A 74 -8.01 4.94 7.35
C THR A 74 -7.27 3.84 6.59
N PHE A 75 -5.94 3.89 6.56
CA PHE A 75 -5.17 2.79 6.01
C PHE A 75 -5.27 1.56 6.92
N PRO A 76 -5.30 0.34 6.35
CA PRO A 76 -5.01 -0.85 7.14
C PRO A 76 -3.57 -0.75 7.69
N ARG A 77 -3.33 -1.40 8.82
CA ARG A 77 -1.97 -1.50 9.36
C ARG A 77 -1.10 -2.28 8.37
N ALA A 78 0.08 -1.75 8.09
CA ALA A 78 1.07 -2.41 7.24
C ALA A 78 2.18 -3.01 8.10
N THR A 79 2.99 -3.88 7.51
CA THR A 79 4.17 -4.46 8.14
C THR A 79 5.42 -3.88 7.48
N ALA A 80 6.43 -3.53 8.26
CA ALA A 80 7.73 -3.10 7.74
C ALA A 80 8.31 -4.19 6.83
N GLY A 81 8.90 -3.80 5.70
CA GLY A 81 9.42 -4.76 4.72
C GLY A 81 8.38 -5.37 3.78
N GLU A 82 7.07 -5.19 4.00
CA GLU A 82 6.04 -5.63 3.06
C GLU A 82 5.69 -4.55 2.04
N ASP A 83 5.46 -4.98 0.80
CA ASP A 83 4.93 -4.11 -0.23
C ASP A 83 3.49 -3.70 0.09
N LEU A 84 3.20 -2.42 -0.09
CA LEU A 84 1.84 -1.89 0.05
C LEU A 84 1.41 -1.22 -1.25
N GLU A 85 0.32 -1.70 -1.83
CA GLU A 85 -0.37 -1.01 -2.91
C GLU A 85 -1.59 -0.26 -2.36
N VAL A 86 -1.68 1.02 -2.69
CA VAL A 86 -2.80 1.87 -2.33
C VAL A 86 -3.58 2.25 -3.57
N LEU A 87 -4.86 1.90 -3.59
CA LEU A 87 -5.76 2.24 -4.68
C LEU A 87 -6.49 3.56 -4.40
N MET A 88 -6.63 4.37 -5.43
CA MET A 88 -7.34 5.64 -5.43
C MET A 88 -8.36 5.65 -6.55
N GLN A 89 -9.50 6.30 -6.32
CA GLN A 89 -10.55 6.48 -7.31
C GLN A 89 -10.78 7.98 -7.52
N ALA A 90 -10.64 8.43 -8.77
CA ALA A 90 -11.00 9.77 -9.19
C ALA A 90 -12.52 9.91 -9.30
N TYR A 91 -13.04 11.04 -8.84
CA TYR A 91 -14.44 11.40 -8.94
C TYR A 91 -14.63 12.69 -9.74
N THR A 92 -15.79 12.80 -10.35
CA THR A 92 -16.30 13.99 -11.04
C THR A 92 -17.68 14.31 -10.49
N CYS A 93 -18.08 15.58 -10.48
CA CYS A 93 -19.40 15.98 -10.01
C CYS A 93 -20.10 16.80 -11.08
N PRO A 94 -20.74 16.13 -12.07
CA PRO A 94 -21.47 16.81 -13.13
C PRO A 94 -22.64 17.65 -12.60
N LEU A 95 -23.11 17.34 -11.38
CA LEU A 95 -24.09 18.13 -10.64
C LEU A 95 -23.52 18.43 -9.24
N PRO A 96 -23.85 19.59 -8.62
CA PRO A 96 -23.24 20.03 -7.37
C PRO A 96 -23.26 19.00 -6.23
N LEU A 97 -24.33 18.19 -6.16
CA LEU A 97 -24.58 17.20 -5.11
C LEU A 97 -24.39 15.75 -5.57
N LEU A 98 -24.08 15.51 -6.85
CA LEU A 98 -23.91 14.17 -7.38
C LEU A 98 -22.50 13.99 -7.93
N CYS A 99 -21.70 13.27 -7.15
CA CYS A 99 -20.36 12.88 -7.52
C CYS A 99 -20.35 11.41 -7.92
N ILE A 100 -19.76 11.10 -9.06
CA ILE A 100 -19.62 9.73 -9.55
C ILE A 100 -18.15 9.44 -9.87
N ALA A 101 -17.79 8.16 -9.83
CA ALA A 101 -16.45 7.73 -10.22
C ALA A 101 -16.20 8.09 -11.69
N LYS A 102 -15.01 8.63 -11.99
CA LYS A 102 -14.55 8.79 -13.37
C LYS A 102 -14.30 7.41 -13.97
N ARG A 103 -14.56 7.31 -15.27
CA ARG A 103 -14.32 6.18 -16.17
C ARG A 103 -13.29 6.54 -17.26
N THR A 104 -12.60 7.65 -17.09
CA THR A 104 -11.43 8.05 -17.88
C THR A 104 -10.32 8.40 -16.91
N GLY A 105 -9.07 8.12 -17.27
CA GLY A 105 -7.91 8.65 -16.53
C GLY A 105 -7.43 9.97 -17.12
N GLY A 106 -6.12 10.19 -17.06
CA GLY A 106 -5.47 11.44 -17.46
C GLY A 106 -5.43 12.51 -16.35
N ASP A 107 -6.01 12.26 -15.19
CA ASP A 107 -5.81 13.09 -14.01
C ASP A 107 -4.42 12.83 -13.39
N VAL A 108 -3.88 13.84 -12.70
CA VAL A 108 -2.58 13.74 -12.04
C VAL A 108 -2.79 13.61 -10.54
N PHE A 109 -2.28 12.52 -9.98
CA PHE A 109 -2.17 12.31 -8.55
C PHE A 109 -0.72 12.49 -8.11
N ARG A 110 -0.55 13.12 -6.95
CA ARG A 110 0.74 13.29 -6.28
C ARG A 110 0.63 12.72 -4.89
N VAL A 111 1.53 11.81 -4.57
CA VAL A 111 1.58 11.16 -3.27
C VAL A 111 2.89 11.53 -2.61
N ARG A 112 2.80 12.02 -1.38
CA ARG A 112 3.93 12.34 -0.53
C ARG A 112 3.77 11.63 0.80
N ILE A 113 4.83 11.01 1.28
CA ILE A 113 4.86 10.33 2.57
C ILE A 113 5.93 10.96 3.43
N SER A 114 5.55 11.25 4.67
CA SER A 114 6.47 11.73 5.70
C SER A 114 6.35 10.95 7.00
N GLU A 115 7.47 10.65 7.64
CA GLU A 115 7.49 10.04 8.97
C GLU A 115 7.10 11.07 10.04
N THR A 116 6.25 10.68 10.99
CA THR A 116 5.82 11.60 12.06
C THR A 116 6.97 11.78 13.06
N GLY A 117 7.59 12.96 13.06
CA GLY A 117 8.73 13.26 13.94
C GLY A 117 10.08 12.72 13.45
N GLY A 118 10.14 12.22 12.20
CA GLY A 118 11.37 11.77 11.56
C GLY A 118 11.75 12.61 10.34
N ASP A 119 12.83 12.23 9.69
CA ASP A 119 13.39 12.94 8.52
C ASP A 119 12.87 12.40 7.18
N LEU A 120 12.15 11.26 7.18
CA LEU A 120 11.63 10.68 5.95
C LEU A 120 10.61 11.62 5.33
N ASN A 121 10.82 11.96 4.05
CA ASN A 121 9.95 12.83 3.30
C ASN A 121 10.11 12.58 1.79
N GLN A 122 9.30 11.69 1.23
CA GLN A 122 9.45 11.18 -0.15
C GLN A 122 8.18 11.36 -0.97
N THR A 123 8.35 11.45 -2.30
CA THR A 123 7.26 11.51 -3.28
C THR A 123 7.22 10.24 -4.11
N PHE A 124 6.02 9.74 -4.37
CA PHE A 124 5.81 8.47 -5.06
C PHE A 124 5.21 8.66 -6.44
N GLU A 125 5.64 7.82 -7.37
CA GLU A 125 5.02 7.69 -8.68
C GLU A 125 3.62 7.09 -8.52
N VAL A 126 2.67 7.60 -9.30
CA VAL A 126 1.29 7.12 -9.33
C VAL A 126 0.98 6.55 -10.69
N PHE A 127 0.54 5.30 -10.70
CA PHE A 127 0.12 4.56 -11.88
C PHE A 127 -1.35 4.86 -12.20
N ASP A 128 -1.61 5.22 -13.47
CA ASP A 128 -2.96 5.40 -14.00
C ASP A 128 -3.44 4.11 -14.68
N HIS A 129 -4.40 3.44 -14.04
CA HIS A 129 -4.91 2.14 -14.48
C HIS A 129 -5.85 2.23 -15.68
N SER A 130 -6.16 3.43 -16.16
CA SER A 130 -6.86 3.61 -17.44
C SER A 130 -5.95 3.43 -18.65
N LYS A 131 -4.61 3.51 -18.48
CA LYS A 131 -3.67 3.36 -19.59
C LYS A 131 -3.50 1.87 -19.95
N PRO A 132 -3.66 1.49 -21.23
CA PRO A 132 -3.65 0.09 -21.67
C PRO A 132 -2.31 -0.62 -21.45
N GLN A 133 -1.22 0.10 -21.20
CA GLN A 133 0.13 -0.44 -21.03
C GLN A 133 0.38 -1.18 -19.70
N TYR A 134 -0.54 -1.09 -18.72
CA TYR A 134 -0.31 -1.63 -17.37
C TYR A 134 -1.08 -2.92 -17.03
N TYR A 135 -1.93 -3.46 -17.93
CA TYR A 135 -2.65 -4.72 -17.66
C TYR A 135 -2.76 -5.68 -18.85
N SER A 136 -2.60 -6.96 -18.55
CA SER A 136 -2.95 -8.11 -19.39
C SER A 136 -4.35 -8.69 -19.10
N TRP A 137 -5.10 -8.10 -18.15
CA TRP A 137 -6.44 -8.54 -17.73
C TRP A 137 -7.54 -7.58 -18.22
N PRO A 138 -8.77 -8.06 -18.53
CA PRO A 138 -9.77 -7.31 -19.29
C PRO A 138 -10.58 -6.30 -18.49
N THR A 139 -10.32 -6.11 -17.19
CA THR A 139 -11.04 -5.13 -16.37
C THR A 139 -10.30 -3.80 -16.38
N TYR A 140 -10.55 -3.00 -17.41
CA TYR A 140 -10.21 -1.57 -17.39
C TYR A 140 -10.92 -0.90 -16.20
N LEU A 141 -10.17 -0.64 -15.14
CA LEU A 141 -10.66 0.09 -13.97
C LEU A 141 -10.45 1.58 -14.19
N ALA A 142 -11.15 2.11 -15.18
CA ALA A 142 -10.93 3.48 -15.60
C ALA A 142 -11.23 4.48 -14.46
N GLY A 143 -10.44 5.56 -14.39
CA GLY A 143 -10.44 6.51 -13.27
C GLY A 143 -9.86 5.96 -11.95
N ARG A 144 -9.28 4.75 -11.94
CA ARG A 144 -8.48 4.26 -10.82
C ARG A 144 -7.00 4.55 -11.00
N TYR A 145 -6.36 4.79 -9.88
CA TYR A 145 -4.95 5.06 -9.76
C TYR A 145 -4.37 4.20 -8.63
N SER A 146 -3.08 3.90 -8.68
CA SER A 146 -2.40 3.36 -7.50
C SER A 146 -0.99 3.89 -7.36
N PHE A 147 -0.49 3.84 -6.13
CA PHE A 147 0.94 3.92 -5.90
C PHE A 147 1.36 2.70 -5.11
N ARG A 148 2.60 2.29 -5.30
CA ARG A 148 3.21 1.18 -4.58
C ARG A 148 4.29 1.71 -3.68
N LEU A 149 4.33 1.19 -2.47
CA LEU A 149 5.38 1.38 -1.50
C LEU A 149 6.20 0.10 -1.50
N ASP A 150 7.48 0.21 -1.84
CA ASP A 150 8.38 -0.94 -1.83
C ASP A 150 8.80 -1.22 -0.38
N GLY A 151 8.48 -2.41 0.10
CA GLY A 151 8.83 -2.83 1.44
C GLY A 151 10.34 -2.85 1.67
N MET A 152 11.13 -3.14 0.63
CA MET A 152 12.59 -3.22 0.72
C MET A 152 13.28 -1.86 0.63
N GLY A 153 12.59 -0.78 0.29
CA GLY A 153 13.16 0.56 0.16
C GLY A 153 12.58 1.54 1.15
N ASP A 154 11.29 1.83 1.01
CA ASP A 154 10.67 3.04 1.55
C ASP A 154 10.14 2.83 2.98
N PHE A 155 9.84 1.59 3.35
CA PHE A 155 9.23 1.22 4.64
C PHE A 155 9.92 0.05 5.34
N GLN A 156 11.23 0.15 5.49
CA GLN A 156 12.00 -0.81 6.31
C GLN A 156 11.79 -0.63 7.82
N ARG A 157 11.20 0.49 8.26
CA ARG A 157 11.09 0.85 9.67
C ARG A 157 9.63 0.84 10.13
N ALA A 158 9.42 0.35 11.34
CA ALA A 158 8.16 0.53 12.04
C ALA A 158 7.99 2.01 12.43
N GLY A 159 6.75 2.49 12.40
CA GLY A 159 6.45 3.89 12.73
C GLY A 159 5.08 4.34 12.26
N THR A 160 4.78 5.61 12.55
CA THR A 160 3.57 6.28 12.05
C THR A 160 3.94 7.29 10.98
N TYR A 161 3.36 7.11 9.81
CA TYR A 161 3.60 7.91 8.62
C TYR A 161 2.36 8.70 8.23
N GLN A 162 2.57 9.88 7.67
CA GLN A 162 1.54 10.70 7.07
C GLN A 162 1.62 10.56 5.57
N VAL A 163 0.51 10.16 4.95
CA VAL A 163 0.37 10.06 3.50
C VAL A 163 -0.50 11.22 3.01
N ASP A 164 0.12 12.15 2.30
CA ASP A 164 -0.54 13.27 1.63
C ASP A 164 -0.79 12.93 0.17
N ILE A 165 -2.07 12.75 -0.16
CA ILE A 165 -2.52 12.44 -1.52
C ILE A 165 -3.24 13.66 -2.06
N ARG A 166 -2.75 14.18 -3.18
CA ARG A 166 -3.33 15.32 -3.89
C ARG A 166 -3.62 14.96 -5.33
N ALA A 167 -4.61 15.61 -5.91
CA ALA A 167 -4.95 15.44 -7.30
C ALA A 167 -5.24 16.78 -7.98
N CYS A 168 -5.06 16.81 -9.30
CA CYS A 168 -5.42 17.91 -10.18
C CYS A 168 -5.78 17.36 -11.56
N LYS A 169 -6.42 18.20 -12.37
CA LYS A 169 -6.62 17.92 -13.80
C LYS A 169 -5.24 17.82 -14.47
N GLY A 170 -4.97 16.75 -15.22
CA GLY A 170 -3.73 16.62 -15.97
C GLY A 170 -3.67 17.53 -17.19
N SER A 171 -2.47 17.94 -17.57
CA SER A 171 -2.18 18.69 -18.79
C SER A 171 -1.81 17.75 -19.94
N LEU A 172 -1.50 18.32 -21.12
CA LEU A 172 -0.91 17.58 -22.24
C LEU A 172 0.50 17.02 -21.92
N VAL A 173 1.17 17.59 -20.92
CA VAL A 173 2.46 17.10 -20.42
C VAL A 173 2.19 16.09 -19.32
N GLU A 174 2.66 14.86 -19.52
CA GLU A 174 2.46 13.77 -18.58
C GLU A 174 2.96 14.12 -17.16
N GLY A 175 2.15 13.83 -16.15
CA GLY A 175 2.46 14.09 -14.74
C GLY A 175 2.34 15.55 -14.29
N GLN A 176 1.95 16.47 -15.17
CA GLN A 176 1.75 17.88 -14.83
C GLN A 176 0.27 18.24 -14.72
N CYS A 177 -0.05 19.13 -13.79
CA CYS A 177 -1.38 19.73 -13.73
C CYS A 177 -1.57 20.68 -14.92
N ASP A 178 -2.81 20.79 -15.39
CA ASP A 178 -3.23 21.77 -16.39
C ASP A 178 -3.01 23.21 -15.90
N GLU A 179 -2.85 24.15 -16.83
CA GLU A 179 -2.54 25.55 -16.49
C GLU A 179 -3.60 26.13 -15.55
N GLY A 180 -3.15 26.79 -14.46
CA GLY A 180 -4.03 27.35 -13.43
C GLY A 180 -4.58 26.33 -12.42
N HIS A 181 -4.33 25.02 -12.58
CA HIS A 181 -4.73 24.01 -11.62
C HIS A 181 -3.60 23.65 -10.65
N VAL A 182 -3.90 23.67 -9.35
CA VAL A 182 -2.96 23.30 -8.29
C VAL A 182 -3.40 21.95 -7.68
N PRO A 183 -2.46 21.02 -7.40
CA PRO A 183 -2.77 19.79 -6.70
C PRO A 183 -3.46 20.07 -5.37
N THR A 184 -4.70 19.60 -5.25
CA THR A 184 -5.53 19.76 -4.07
C THR A 184 -5.71 18.40 -3.41
N ARG A 185 -5.73 18.36 -2.08
CA ARG A 185 -5.84 17.10 -1.34
C ARG A 185 -7.16 16.40 -1.67
N ILE A 186 -7.10 15.08 -1.81
CA ILE A 186 -8.30 14.27 -1.98
C ILE A 186 -9.05 14.10 -0.66
N LYS A 187 -10.20 13.44 -0.65
CA LYS A 187 -10.91 13.09 0.58
C LYS A 187 -10.17 11.96 1.34
N PRO A 188 -9.99 12.08 2.67
CA PRO A 188 -10.34 13.22 3.51
C PRO A 188 -9.34 14.37 3.35
N SER A 189 -9.77 15.61 3.61
CA SER A 189 -8.95 16.83 3.48
C SER A 189 -7.78 16.96 4.49
N ARG A 190 -7.41 15.86 5.17
CA ARG A 190 -6.24 15.74 6.05
C ARG A 190 -5.35 14.57 5.58
N PRO A 191 -4.04 14.56 5.92
CA PRO A 191 -3.19 13.41 5.63
C PRO A 191 -3.75 12.13 6.24
N PHE A 192 -3.62 11.03 5.51
CA PHE A 192 -3.92 9.71 6.06
C PHE A 192 -2.79 9.31 7.01
N GLN A 193 -3.15 8.65 8.10
CA GLN A 193 -2.18 7.99 8.95
C GLN A 193 -1.98 6.56 8.47
N LEU A 194 -0.73 6.21 8.16
CA LEU A 194 -0.29 4.85 7.89
C LEU A 194 0.54 4.38 9.07
N VAL A 195 0.06 3.36 9.76
CA VAL A 195 0.79 2.72 10.87
C VAL A 195 1.49 1.48 10.32
N VAL A 196 2.82 1.52 10.35
CA VAL A 196 3.68 0.41 9.95
C VAL A 196 4.19 -0.26 11.20
N ARG A 197 3.88 -1.54 11.34
CA ARG A 197 4.32 -2.38 12.45
C ARG A 197 5.66 -3.03 12.13
N PRO A 198 6.47 -3.38 13.14
CA PRO A 198 7.64 -4.20 12.89
C PRO A 198 7.21 -5.54 12.29
N ALA A 199 8.00 -6.07 11.36
CA ALA A 199 7.84 -7.43 10.89
C ALA A 199 8.20 -8.44 11.99
N GLN A 200 7.91 -9.71 11.76
CA GLN A 200 8.34 -10.76 12.67
C GLN A 200 9.88 -10.87 12.68
N THR A 201 10.46 -10.93 13.88
CA THR A 201 11.89 -11.18 14.08
C THR A 201 12.28 -12.55 13.55
N ASP A 202 13.41 -12.62 12.85
CA ASP A 202 13.94 -13.84 12.27
C ASP A 202 15.36 -14.09 12.82
N ALA A 203 15.50 -15.18 13.58
CA ALA A 203 16.77 -15.57 14.17
C ALA A 203 17.84 -15.87 13.12
N SER A 204 17.46 -16.36 11.93
CA SER A 204 18.40 -16.70 10.85
C SER A 204 19.02 -15.47 10.17
N ARG A 205 18.36 -14.32 10.29
CA ARG A 205 18.83 -13.03 9.77
C ARG A 205 19.44 -12.14 10.85
N SER A 206 19.13 -12.42 12.10
CA SER A 206 19.70 -11.74 13.26
C SER A 206 21.14 -12.19 13.49
N PHE A 207 21.95 -11.36 14.16
CA PHE A 207 23.33 -11.72 14.46
C PHE A 207 23.79 -11.11 15.78
N ALA A 208 24.83 -11.69 16.36
CA ALA A 208 25.55 -11.15 17.49
C ALA A 208 26.97 -10.72 17.07
N ARG A 209 27.50 -9.67 17.69
CA ARG A 209 28.87 -9.19 17.46
C ARG A 209 29.60 -9.06 18.78
N GLU A 210 30.80 -9.61 18.79
CA GLU A 210 31.75 -9.47 19.88
C GLU A 210 32.35 -8.06 19.87
N LEU A 211 32.30 -7.38 21.03
CA LEU A 211 32.86 -6.05 21.19
C LEU A 211 34.12 -6.12 22.04
N ARG A 212 35.13 -5.35 21.67
CA ARG A 212 36.28 -5.09 22.53
C ARG A 212 35.90 -4.03 23.55
N PHE A 213 36.35 -4.19 24.80
CA PHE A 213 36.26 -3.11 25.77
C PHE A 213 37.33 -2.07 25.41
N PRO A 214 36.95 -0.83 25.04
CA PRO A 214 37.93 0.21 24.85
C PRO A 214 38.47 0.68 26.22
N PRO A 215 39.63 1.37 26.25
CA PRO A 215 40.08 2.07 27.46
C PRO A 215 39.02 3.06 27.96
N GLU A 216 38.99 3.30 29.27
CA GLU A 216 37.88 3.74 30.17
C GLU A 216 36.89 4.83 29.71
N ASP A 217 37.03 5.48 28.56
CA ASP A 217 36.20 6.61 28.12
C ASP A 217 35.64 6.50 26.68
N THR A 218 35.70 5.33 26.03
CA THR A 218 35.13 5.16 24.68
C THR A 218 33.88 4.27 24.72
N PRO A 219 32.78 4.59 24.03
CA PRO A 219 31.69 3.64 23.85
C PRO A 219 32.22 2.41 23.08
N PRO A 220 31.86 1.18 23.49
CA PRO A 220 32.34 -0.04 22.85
C PRO A 220 31.85 -0.07 21.41
N SER A 221 32.78 0.18 20.48
CA SER A 221 32.52 0.35 19.05
C SER A 221 33.45 -0.47 18.18
N GLU A 222 34.54 -1.00 18.75
CA GLU A 222 35.50 -1.85 18.04
C GLU A 222 35.11 -3.32 18.16
N LEU A 223 35.11 -4.02 17.03
CA LEU A 223 34.94 -5.47 16.99
C LEU A 223 36.15 -6.14 17.65
N ASN A 224 35.92 -7.13 18.52
CA ASN A 224 37.03 -7.88 19.13
C ASN A 224 37.78 -8.77 18.11
N ASN A 225 37.20 -9.00 16.92
CA ASN A 225 37.81 -9.73 15.80
C ASN A 225 38.39 -11.12 16.14
N GLY A 226 37.89 -11.77 17.19
CA GLY A 226 38.39 -13.07 17.64
C GLY A 226 39.70 -13.01 18.43
N ASP A 227 40.14 -11.85 18.92
CA ASP A 227 41.25 -11.71 19.87
C ASP A 227 40.99 -12.48 21.18
N GLY A 228 39.73 -12.84 21.42
CA GLY A 228 39.28 -13.56 22.59
C GLY A 228 39.06 -12.65 23.79
N TRP A 229 38.51 -13.24 24.84
CA TRP A 229 38.17 -12.56 26.07
C TRP A 229 39.11 -12.98 27.20
N ARG A 230 39.54 -12.03 28.03
CA ARG A 230 40.37 -12.33 29.20
C ARG A 230 39.48 -12.61 30.41
N ALA A 231 39.80 -13.68 31.13
CA ALA A 231 39.12 -14.00 32.38
C ALA A 231 39.31 -12.88 33.42
N GLY A 232 38.22 -12.52 34.11
CA GLY A 232 38.21 -11.47 35.13
C GLY A 232 37.94 -10.06 34.58
N GLU A 233 37.81 -9.90 33.27
CA GLU A 233 37.41 -8.63 32.64
C GLU A 233 35.89 -8.61 32.39
N LEU A 234 35.33 -7.41 32.26
CA LEU A 234 33.95 -7.23 31.83
C LEU A 234 33.87 -7.48 30.32
N LEU A 235 33.03 -8.43 29.92
CA LEU A 235 32.90 -8.86 28.53
C LEU A 235 31.57 -8.35 27.97
N THR A 236 31.62 -7.73 26.79
CA THR A 236 30.45 -7.13 26.16
C THR A 236 30.26 -7.69 24.76
N PHE A 237 29.02 -7.96 24.39
CA PHE A 237 28.61 -8.27 23.04
C PHE A 237 27.34 -7.50 22.72
N THR A 238 27.04 -7.34 21.43
CA THR A 238 25.76 -6.81 20.96
C THR A 238 24.99 -7.88 20.23
N ILE A 239 23.67 -7.85 20.38
CA ILE A 239 22.74 -8.63 19.57
C ILE A 239 21.96 -7.63 18.71
N GLN A 240 21.94 -7.87 17.39
CA GLN A 240 21.18 -7.09 16.44
C GLN A 240 20.04 -7.95 15.89
N ALA A 241 18.83 -7.65 16.38
CA ALA A 241 17.61 -8.28 15.93
C ALA A 241 17.24 -7.81 14.52
N ARG A 242 17.07 -8.75 13.60
CA ARG A 242 16.59 -8.50 12.23
C ARG A 242 15.24 -9.14 12.01
N ASP A 243 14.41 -8.53 11.19
CA ASP A 243 13.16 -9.13 10.75
C ASP A 243 13.37 -10.17 9.63
N ARG A 244 12.29 -10.85 9.22
CA ARG A 244 12.30 -11.81 8.09
C ARG A 244 12.68 -11.22 6.74
N PHE A 245 12.76 -9.90 6.61
CA PHE A 245 13.19 -9.18 5.41
C PHE A 245 14.64 -8.69 5.51
N GLY A 246 15.26 -8.79 6.70
CA GLY A 246 16.63 -8.35 6.99
C GLY A 246 16.74 -6.91 7.50
N ASN A 247 15.62 -6.25 7.77
CA ASN A 247 15.61 -4.90 8.33
C ASN A 247 15.94 -4.92 9.81
N ASP A 248 16.47 -3.80 10.30
CA ASP A 248 16.70 -3.59 11.71
C ASP A 248 15.39 -3.45 12.47
N GLN A 249 15.19 -4.33 13.46
CA GLN A 249 14.07 -4.23 14.38
C GLN A 249 14.29 -3.04 15.33
N ARG A 250 13.37 -2.08 15.30
CA ARG A 250 13.28 -1.04 16.32
C ARG A 250 12.06 -1.34 17.18
N TYR A 251 12.30 -1.77 18.42
CA TYR A 251 11.24 -1.99 19.39
C TYR A 251 10.84 -0.65 19.99
N ASP A 252 9.54 -0.35 19.97
CA ASP A 252 8.98 0.69 20.83
C ASP A 252 8.62 0.03 22.17
N PRO A 253 9.34 0.33 23.27
CA PRO A 253 9.04 -0.27 24.57
C PRO A 253 7.66 0.13 25.13
N THR A 254 6.99 1.10 24.50
CA THR A 254 5.64 1.55 24.89
C THR A 254 4.51 0.82 24.13
N ASP A 255 4.81 0.11 23.02
CA ASP A 255 3.82 -0.70 22.31
C ASP A 255 3.69 -2.09 22.94
N VAL A 256 2.62 -2.28 23.72
CA VAL A 256 2.32 -3.52 24.46
C VAL A 256 2.11 -4.73 23.53
N TYR A 257 1.86 -4.50 22.24
CA TYR A 257 1.70 -5.55 21.24
C TYR A 257 2.98 -5.91 20.51
N ASP A 258 4.07 -5.15 20.71
CA ASP A 258 5.36 -5.49 20.18
C ASP A 258 5.93 -6.61 21.06
N SER A 259 5.79 -7.84 20.56
CA SER A 259 6.17 -9.05 21.28
C SER A 259 7.62 -8.92 21.74
N ARG A 260 7.83 -8.88 23.05
CA ARG A 260 9.15 -8.90 23.67
C ARG A 260 9.91 -10.11 23.12
N VAL A 261 10.86 -9.88 22.21
CA VAL A 261 11.72 -10.96 21.73
C VAL A 261 12.58 -11.40 22.90
N LEU A 262 12.46 -12.67 23.25
CA LEU A 262 13.27 -13.31 24.27
C LEU A 262 14.55 -13.83 23.62
N TRP A 263 15.69 -13.45 24.18
CA TRP A 263 17.00 -13.93 23.76
C TRP A 263 17.59 -14.78 24.88
N ASP A 264 17.77 -16.07 24.62
CA ASP A 264 18.46 -16.97 25.54
C ASP A 264 19.95 -17.01 25.18
N VAL A 265 20.81 -16.60 26.12
CA VAL A 265 22.26 -16.60 25.93
C VAL A 265 22.87 -17.71 26.79
N ASN A 266 23.40 -18.73 26.12
CA ASN A 266 24.09 -19.85 26.76
C ASN A 266 25.60 -19.72 26.56
N ILE A 267 26.34 -19.54 27.65
CA ILE A 267 27.81 -19.48 27.61
C ILE A 267 28.35 -20.82 28.08
N THR A 268 29.04 -21.53 27.18
CA THR A 268 29.62 -22.85 27.44
C THR A 268 31.13 -22.75 27.34
N GLY A 269 31.85 -23.09 28.41
CA GLY A 269 33.31 -23.19 28.38
C GLY A 269 33.80 -24.58 27.93
N ASP A 270 35.08 -24.69 27.56
CA ASP A 270 35.72 -25.93 27.08
C ASP A 270 35.60 -27.12 28.05
N GLY A 271 35.46 -26.84 29.35
CA GLY A 271 35.22 -27.86 30.38
C GLY A 271 33.77 -28.35 30.50
N GLY A 272 32.87 -27.97 29.58
CA GLY A 272 31.45 -28.34 29.61
C GLY A 272 30.64 -27.68 30.72
N ARG A 273 31.24 -26.75 31.49
CA ARG A 273 30.52 -25.95 32.48
C ARG A 273 29.66 -24.92 31.75
N LEU A 274 28.35 -25.10 31.85
CA LEU A 274 27.35 -24.15 31.39
C LEU A 274 27.17 -23.03 32.41
N ALA A 275 27.46 -21.80 32.01
CA ALA A 275 26.91 -20.62 32.64
C ALA A 275 25.72 -20.17 31.77
N THR A 276 24.51 -20.57 32.15
CA THR A 276 23.28 -20.09 31.49
C THR A 276 22.85 -18.78 32.14
N THR A 277 22.65 -17.76 31.32
CA THR A 277 22.04 -16.51 31.77
C THR A 277 20.98 -16.10 30.76
N SER A 278 19.73 -16.05 31.19
CA SER A 278 18.63 -15.53 30.38
C SER A 278 18.42 -14.07 30.73
N PHE A 279 18.33 -13.21 29.72
CA PHE A 279 18.00 -11.80 29.92
C PHE A 279 16.67 -11.51 29.21
N GLN A 280 15.70 -11.01 29.96
CA GLN A 280 14.55 -10.33 29.36
C GLN A 280 14.97 -8.88 29.10
N GLN A 281 15.20 -8.55 27.83
CA GLN A 281 15.31 -7.18 27.32
C GLN A 281 16.40 -6.32 28.02
N VAL A 282 17.54 -6.14 27.34
CA VAL A 282 18.47 -5.07 27.68
C VAL A 282 17.89 -3.77 27.13
N THR A 283 17.65 -2.80 28.01
CA THR A 283 17.27 -1.43 27.66
C THR A 283 18.27 -0.88 26.64
N VAL A 284 17.84 -0.64 25.41
CA VAL A 284 18.65 0.10 24.45
C VAL A 284 18.77 1.51 25.01
N ALA A 285 19.97 1.88 25.46
CA ALA A 285 20.25 3.27 25.75
C ALA A 285 19.99 4.06 24.45
N SER A 286 19.03 4.99 24.49
CA SER A 286 18.83 5.92 23.38
C SER A 286 20.17 6.58 23.05
N PRO A 287 20.57 6.66 21.78
CA PRO A 287 21.64 7.57 21.40
C PRO A 287 21.20 9.00 21.77
N ALA A 288 22.07 9.70 22.50
CA ALA A 288 21.92 11.12 22.80
C ALA A 288 22.05 11.97 21.53
#